data_AF-A0A6J2XFW4-F1
#
_entry.id   AF-A0A6J2XFW4-F1
#
_cell.length_a   1.000
_cell.length_b   1.000
_cell.length_c   1.000
_cell.angle_alpha   90.00
_cell.angle_beta   90.00
_cell.angle_gamma   90.00
#
_symmetry.space_group_name_H-M   'P 1'
#
loop_
_entity.id
_entity.type
_entity.pdbx_description
1 polymer ?
#
loop_
_entity_poly.entity_id
_entity_poly.type
_entity_poly.pdbx_seq_one_letter_code
_entity_poly.pdbx_strand_id
1 'polypeptide(L)'
;MWLKSIILALLTFKCLASPFDWFSPKDLSLIILHNNDMHGRFEQTSRNGGTCQTHKAHQCVGGFARTAEVIRKFRRAADAGESPPVLFLNAGDTFIGTSWFSLFTTNISAAFMNTLKPDAVVRKKRLLELLKLKIYIKISFVKRKFFQ
;
A
#
# COMPACT_ATOMS: atom_id res chain seq x y z
N MET A 1 -29.32 56.04 20.57
CA MET A 1 -27.98 55.65 21.09
C MET A 1 -27.93 54.19 21.56
N TRP A 2 -28.99 53.65 22.16
CA TRP A 2 -29.01 52.26 22.68
C TRP A 2 -29.07 51.15 21.61
N LEU A 3 -29.67 51.40 20.44
CA LEU A 3 -29.80 50.41 19.37
C LEU A 3 -28.44 49.98 18.77
N LYS A 4 -27.49 50.91 18.67
CA LYS A 4 -26.14 50.65 18.16
C LYS A 4 -25.32 49.77 19.11
N SER A 5 -25.52 49.94 20.43
CA SER A 5 -24.86 49.13 21.46
C SER A 5 -25.39 47.69 21.51
N ILE A 6 -26.69 47.48 21.23
CA ILE A 6 -27.30 46.14 21.17
C ILE A 6 -26.82 45.36 19.94
N ILE A 7 -26.71 46.02 18.79
CA ILE A 7 -26.19 45.39 17.55
C ILE A 7 -24.71 45.01 17.70
N LEU A 8 -23.91 45.85 18.35
CA LEU A 8 -22.50 45.57 18.63
C LEU A 8 -22.34 44.38 19.59
N ALA A 9 -23.21 44.26 20.61
CA ALA A 9 -23.22 43.12 21.53
C ALA A 9 -23.65 41.79 20.87
N LEU A 10 -24.57 41.83 19.90
CA LEU A 10 -25.00 40.63 19.16
C LEU A 10 -23.95 40.15 18.14
N LEU A 11 -23.15 41.05 17.57
CA LEU A 11 -22.04 40.72 16.67
C LEU A 11 -20.84 40.12 17.42
N THR A 12 -20.58 40.55 18.65
CA THR A 12 -19.51 39.97 19.49
C THR A 12 -19.90 38.62 20.10
N PHE A 13 -21.18 38.39 20.40
CA PHE A 13 -21.67 37.10 20.94
C PHE A 13 -21.53 35.93 19.95
N LYS A 14 -21.58 36.20 18.64
CA LYS A 14 -21.37 35.16 17.61
C LYS A 14 -19.92 34.73 17.43
N CYS A 15 -18.93 35.47 17.94
CA CYS A 15 -17.52 35.17 17.72
C CYS A 15 -16.91 34.24 18.79
N LEU A 16 -17.59 34.03 19.91
CA LEU A 16 -17.11 33.19 21.03
C LEU A 16 -17.64 31.75 21.01
N ALA A 17 -18.53 31.42 20.08
CA ALA A 17 -19.23 30.13 20.04
C ALA A 17 -19.06 29.37 18.72
N SER A 18 -17.98 29.58 17.97
CA SER A 18 -17.51 28.51 17.09
C SER A 18 -16.74 27.52 17.98
N PRO A 19 -17.23 26.28 18.21
CA PRO A 19 -16.34 25.21 18.60
C PRO A 19 -15.35 25.05 17.44
N PHE A 20 -14.24 25.75 17.57
CA PHE A 20 -13.06 25.60 16.76
C PHE A 20 -12.47 24.26 17.19
N ASP A 21 -13.03 23.18 16.64
CA ASP A 21 -12.72 21.80 16.98
C ASP A 21 -11.49 21.36 16.17
N TRP A 22 -10.30 21.88 16.52
CA TRP A 22 -9.05 21.66 15.73
C TRP A 22 -8.42 20.32 15.98
N PHE A 23 -8.89 19.65 17.04
CA PHE A 23 -8.38 18.37 17.47
C PHE A 23 -9.53 17.55 18.03
N SER A 24 -10.49 17.20 17.17
CA SER A 24 -11.13 15.90 17.31
C SER A 24 -10.16 14.89 16.66
N PRO A 25 -9.40 14.09 17.43
CA PRO A 25 -8.59 13.03 16.86
C PRO A 25 -9.56 12.04 16.19
N LYS A 26 -9.80 12.24 14.89
CA LYS A 26 -10.43 11.20 14.08
C LYS A 26 -9.49 10.01 14.11
N ASP A 27 -9.99 8.86 14.55
CA ASP A 27 -9.25 7.61 14.49
C ASP A 27 -8.79 7.38 13.05
N LEU A 28 -7.48 7.44 12.82
CA LEU A 28 -6.89 7.17 11.52
C LEU A 28 -6.87 5.65 11.31
N SER A 29 -7.88 5.14 10.62
CA SER A 29 -7.90 3.76 10.15
C SER A 29 -7.27 3.67 8.76
N LEU A 30 -6.38 2.70 8.57
CA LEU A 30 -5.64 2.48 7.32
C LEU A 30 -5.46 0.99 7.07
N ILE A 31 -5.65 0.56 5.83
CA ILE A 31 -5.30 -0.80 5.37
C ILE A 31 -3.93 -0.76 4.71
N ILE A 32 -2.99 -1.55 5.22
CA ILE A 32 -1.67 -1.72 4.62
C ILE A 32 -1.60 -3.11 3.97
N LEU A 33 -1.60 -3.14 2.65
CA LEU A 33 -1.25 -4.31 1.87
C LEU A 33 0.26 -4.34 1.68
N HIS A 34 0.90 -5.49 1.88
CA HIS A 34 2.33 -5.61 1.61
C HIS A 34 2.69 -6.94 0.97
N ASN A 35 3.75 -6.94 0.17
CA ASN A 35 4.42 -8.15 -0.29
C ASN A 35 5.95 -7.98 -0.25
N ASN A 36 6.65 -9.11 -0.29
CA ASN A 36 8.10 -9.20 -0.24
C ASN A 36 8.55 -10.53 -0.89
N ASP A 37 9.80 -10.61 -1.32
CA ASP A 37 10.44 -11.86 -1.74
C ASP A 37 9.64 -12.63 -2.82
N MET A 38 9.06 -11.88 -3.77
CA MET A 38 8.30 -12.44 -4.88
C MET A 38 9.20 -13.26 -5.82
N HIS A 39 10.50 -12.97 -5.87
CA HIS A 39 11.51 -13.81 -6.52
C HIS A 39 11.17 -14.19 -7.97
N GLY A 40 10.66 -13.25 -8.76
CA GLY A 40 10.30 -13.49 -10.16
C GLY A 40 9.13 -14.47 -10.38
N ARG A 41 8.33 -14.78 -9.35
CA ARG A 41 7.13 -15.63 -9.46
C ARG A 41 5.95 -14.83 -10.01
N PHE A 42 6.03 -14.48 -11.29
CA PHE A 42 4.95 -13.76 -11.99
C PHE A 42 3.72 -14.65 -12.18
N GLU A 43 3.95 -15.93 -12.46
CA GLU A 43 2.92 -16.95 -12.55
C GLU A 43 2.55 -17.52 -11.18
N GLN A 44 1.40 -18.18 -11.11
CA GLN A 44 1.02 -18.97 -9.95
C GLN A 44 1.99 -20.13 -9.75
N THR A 45 2.26 -20.47 -8.50
CA THR A 45 3.15 -21.56 -8.13
C THR A 45 2.40 -22.69 -7.45
N SER A 46 3.03 -23.86 -7.35
CA SER A 46 2.62 -24.86 -6.36
C SER A 46 2.78 -24.29 -4.94
N ARG A 47 2.18 -24.95 -3.94
CA ARG A 47 2.35 -24.57 -2.53
C ARG A 47 3.81 -24.56 -2.06
N ASN A 48 4.66 -25.35 -2.71
CA ASN A 48 6.08 -25.45 -2.38
C ASN A 48 6.94 -24.43 -3.16
N GLY A 49 6.32 -23.50 -3.90
CA GLY A 49 7.01 -22.43 -4.63
C GLY A 49 7.63 -22.84 -5.96
N GLY A 50 7.35 -24.06 -6.43
CA GLY A 50 7.74 -24.56 -7.76
C GLY A 50 6.66 -24.35 -8.83
N THR A 51 6.87 -24.89 -10.02
CA THR A 51 5.94 -24.75 -11.15
C THR A 51 4.55 -25.28 -10.82
N CYS A 52 3.52 -24.49 -11.11
CA CYS A 52 2.13 -24.93 -11.02
C CYS A 52 1.82 -25.88 -12.19
N GLN A 53 1.33 -27.08 -11.89
CA GLN A 53 0.91 -28.05 -12.90
C GLN A 53 -0.55 -27.83 -13.29
N THR A 54 -0.87 -27.85 -14.58
CA THR A 54 -2.20 -27.54 -15.11
C THR A 54 -3.31 -28.42 -14.52
N HIS A 55 -3.05 -29.71 -14.33
CA HIS A 55 -4.01 -30.67 -13.73
C HIS A 55 -4.26 -30.44 -12.23
N LYS A 56 -3.45 -29.57 -11.57
CA LYS A 56 -3.61 -29.17 -10.16
C LYS A 56 -3.76 -27.65 -10.02
N ALA A 57 -4.28 -26.96 -11.04
CA ALA A 57 -4.41 -25.50 -11.04
C ALA A 57 -5.18 -24.96 -9.82
N HIS A 58 -6.19 -25.70 -9.33
CA HIS A 58 -6.95 -25.34 -8.13
C HIS A 58 -6.10 -25.31 -6.84
N GLN A 59 -4.95 -25.98 -6.83
CA GLN A 59 -4.02 -26.03 -5.69
C GLN A 59 -2.94 -24.96 -5.76
N CYS A 60 -2.86 -24.23 -6.88
CA CYS A 60 -1.84 -23.24 -7.12
C CYS A 60 -2.14 -21.93 -6.40
N VAL A 61 -1.06 -21.26 -5.99
CA VAL A 61 -1.07 -20.10 -5.11
C VAL A 61 -0.27 -18.94 -5.71
N GLY A 62 -0.54 -17.73 -5.24
CA GLY A 62 0.22 -16.55 -5.63
C GLY A 62 0.09 -16.18 -7.10
N GLY A 63 1.19 -15.68 -7.67
CA GLY A 63 1.24 -15.05 -8.98
C GLY A 63 0.74 -13.61 -8.98
N PHE A 64 1.31 -12.79 -9.86
CA PHE A 64 1.03 -11.35 -9.93
C PHE A 64 -0.42 -11.05 -10.30
N ALA A 65 -1.05 -11.90 -11.12
CA ALA A 65 -2.45 -11.73 -11.49
C ALA A 65 -3.38 -11.81 -10.26
N ARG A 66 -3.17 -12.80 -9.38
CA ARG A 66 -3.97 -12.97 -8.17
C ARG A 66 -3.68 -11.87 -7.14
N THR A 67 -2.40 -11.50 -6.99
CA THR A 67 -2.00 -10.36 -6.15
C THR A 67 -2.65 -9.06 -6.62
N ALA A 68 -2.65 -8.79 -7.92
CA ALA A 68 -3.29 -7.61 -8.50
C ALA A 68 -4.79 -7.58 -8.24
N GLU A 69 -5.48 -8.72 -8.31
CA GLU A 69 -6.90 -8.80 -8.02
C GLU A 69 -7.21 -8.44 -6.57
N VAL A 70 -6.44 -8.98 -5.61
CA VAL A 70 -6.60 -8.63 -4.20
C VAL A 70 -6.38 -7.13 -3.97
N ILE A 71 -5.30 -6.57 -4.54
CA ILE A 71 -5.01 -5.12 -4.41
C ILE A 71 -6.16 -4.28 -4.98
N ARG A 72 -6.66 -4.63 -6.17
CA ARG A 72 -7.79 -3.92 -6.80
C ARG A 72 -9.06 -4.02 -5.97
N LYS A 73 -9.36 -5.19 -5.38
CA LYS A 73 -10.53 -5.39 -4.53
C LYS A 73 -10.52 -4.42 -3.34
N PHE A 74 -9.41 -4.33 -2.62
CA PHE A 74 -9.29 -3.42 -1.47
C PHE A 74 -9.32 -1.96 -1.90
N ARG A 75 -8.66 -1.60 -3.01
CA ARG A 75 -8.73 -0.24 -3.54
C ARG A 75 -10.15 0.17 -3.93
N ARG A 76 -10.90 -0.70 -4.62
CA ARG A 76 -12.30 -0.45 -4.98
C ARG A 76 -13.19 -0.24 -3.74
N ALA A 77 -13.01 -1.05 -2.70
CA ALA A 77 -13.76 -0.87 -1.46
C ALA A 77 -13.44 0.47 -0.79
N ALA A 78 -12.17 0.90 -0.83
CA ALA A 78 -11.76 2.20 -0.30
C ALA A 78 -12.33 3.36 -1.15
N ASP A 79 -12.27 3.25 -2.48
CA ASP A 79 -12.81 4.24 -3.42
C ASP A 79 -14.34 4.40 -3.29
N ALA A 80 -15.04 3.30 -2.96
CA ALA A 80 -16.47 3.28 -2.69
C ALA A 80 -16.85 3.80 -1.28
N GLY A 81 -15.87 4.08 -0.41
CA GLY A 81 -16.10 4.48 0.98
C GLY A 81 -16.55 3.33 1.90
N GLU A 82 -16.45 2.09 1.45
CA GLU A 82 -16.82 0.88 2.19
C GLU A 82 -15.70 0.39 3.12
N SER A 83 -14.46 0.83 2.87
CA SER A 83 -13.29 0.49 3.69
C SER A 83 -12.39 1.70 3.93
N PRO A 84 -11.51 1.66 4.96
CA PRO A 84 -10.47 2.66 5.13
C PRO A 84 -9.55 2.80 3.90
N PRO A 85 -8.83 3.92 3.77
CA PRO A 85 -7.83 4.11 2.71
C PRO A 85 -6.79 2.98 2.70
N VAL A 86 -6.27 2.66 1.52
CA VAL A 86 -5.37 1.53 1.28
C VAL A 86 -4.00 2.04 0.84
N LEU A 87 -2.93 1.56 1.49
CA LEU A 87 -1.56 1.65 0.99
C LEU A 87 -1.06 0.25 0.61
N PHE A 88 -0.47 0.13 -0.58
CA PHE A 88 0.19 -1.08 -1.05
C PHE A 88 1.71 -0.89 -1.13
N LEU A 89 2.45 -1.68 -0.36
CA LEU A 89 3.90 -1.58 -0.21
C LEU A 89 4.60 -2.85 -0.70
N ASN A 90 5.69 -2.70 -1.46
CA ASN A 90 6.58 -3.81 -1.81
C ASN A 90 7.90 -3.66 -1.06
N ALA A 91 8.27 -4.66 -0.26
CA ALA A 91 9.49 -4.63 0.56
C ALA A 91 10.75 -5.15 -0.16
N GLY A 92 10.67 -5.38 -1.48
CA GLY A 92 11.81 -5.77 -2.31
C GLY A 92 11.91 -7.26 -2.63
N ASP A 93 13.09 -7.63 -3.15
CA ASP A 93 13.43 -8.96 -3.67
C ASP A 93 12.41 -9.57 -4.65
N THR A 94 11.99 -8.74 -5.61
CA THR A 94 10.92 -9.11 -6.54
C THR A 94 11.44 -9.69 -7.86
N PHE A 95 12.67 -9.35 -8.26
CA PHE A 95 13.10 -9.52 -9.65
C PHE A 95 13.77 -10.87 -9.97
N ILE A 96 14.46 -11.49 -9.03
CA ILE A 96 15.33 -12.65 -9.30
C ILE A 96 14.80 -13.90 -8.58
N GLY A 97 14.65 -15.02 -9.30
CA GLY A 97 14.32 -16.32 -8.70
C GLY A 97 13.65 -17.35 -9.61
N THR A 98 13.29 -16.97 -10.85
CA THR A 98 12.76 -17.87 -11.89
C THR A 98 13.46 -17.61 -13.23
N SER A 99 13.20 -18.46 -14.23
CA SER A 99 13.70 -18.29 -15.61
C SER A 99 13.26 -16.98 -16.26
N TRP A 100 12.20 -16.34 -15.76
CA TRP A 100 11.75 -15.03 -16.23
C TRP A 100 12.84 -13.97 -16.17
N PHE A 101 13.66 -13.96 -15.11
CA PHE A 101 14.77 -13.01 -15.01
C PHE A 101 15.87 -13.30 -16.01
N SER A 102 16.22 -14.57 -16.22
CA SER A 102 17.28 -14.95 -17.17
C SER A 102 16.90 -14.64 -18.61
N LEU A 103 15.62 -14.80 -18.97
CA LEU A 103 15.15 -14.61 -20.34
C LEU A 103 14.80 -13.16 -20.69
N PHE A 104 14.22 -12.42 -19.74
CA PHE A 104 13.65 -11.09 -19.99
C PHE A 104 14.24 -9.99 -19.10
N THR A 105 15.19 -10.35 -18.22
CA THR A 105 15.94 -9.43 -17.36
C THR A 105 15.01 -8.55 -16.51
N THR A 106 15.38 -7.31 -16.26
CA THR A 106 14.68 -6.38 -15.37
C THR A 106 13.44 -5.75 -16.02
N ASN A 107 13.34 -5.75 -17.35
CA ASN A 107 12.28 -5.06 -18.09
C ASN A 107 10.91 -5.65 -17.80
N ILE A 108 10.78 -6.98 -17.87
CA ILE A 108 9.50 -7.64 -17.60
C ILE A 108 9.08 -7.48 -16.14
N SER A 109 10.07 -7.55 -15.25
CA SER A 109 9.83 -7.45 -13.82
C SER A 109 9.37 -6.06 -13.42
N ALA A 110 9.93 -5.02 -14.05
CA ALA A 110 9.46 -3.65 -13.90
C ALA A 110 8.05 -3.46 -14.47
N ALA A 111 7.74 -4.03 -15.65
CA ALA A 111 6.41 -3.96 -16.25
C ALA A 111 5.33 -4.58 -15.35
N PHE A 112 5.59 -5.77 -14.81
CA PHE A 112 4.68 -6.43 -13.88
C PHE A 112 4.54 -5.66 -12.55
N MET A 113 5.64 -5.10 -12.02
CA MET A 113 5.58 -4.26 -10.82
C MET A 113 4.79 -2.97 -11.03
N ASN A 114 4.98 -2.30 -12.16
CA ASN A 114 4.20 -1.11 -12.53
C ASN A 114 2.71 -1.44 -12.65
N THR A 115 2.37 -2.65 -13.09
CA THR A 115 0.98 -3.12 -13.17
C THR A 115 0.34 -3.28 -11.79
N LEU A 116 1.10 -3.70 -10.77
CA LEU A 116 0.60 -3.79 -9.39
C LEU A 116 0.39 -2.40 -8.75
N LYS A 117 1.01 -1.35 -9.29
CA LYS A 117 0.94 0.04 -8.81
C LYS A 117 1.20 0.16 -7.30
N PRO A 118 2.36 -0.28 -6.77
CA PRO A 118 2.74 -0.04 -5.37
C PRO A 118 2.89 1.45 -5.08
N ASP A 119 2.48 1.87 -3.90
CA ASP A 119 2.62 3.23 -3.40
C ASP A 119 4.07 3.51 -2.96
N ALA A 120 4.77 2.46 -2.49
CA ALA A 120 6.21 2.50 -2.30
C ALA A 120 6.85 1.13 -2.53
N VAL A 121 8.10 1.16 -3.00
CA VAL A 121 8.92 -0.03 -3.25
C VAL A 121 10.28 0.14 -2.58
N VAL A 122 10.68 -0.84 -1.79
CA VAL A 122 12.04 -0.94 -1.26
C VAL A 122 12.89 -1.73 -2.24
N ARG A 123 14.07 -1.19 -2.59
CA ARG A 123 15.05 -1.92 -3.39
C ARG A 123 15.92 -2.77 -2.47
N LYS A 124 15.98 -4.09 -2.70
CA LYS A 124 16.94 -4.95 -1.98
C LYS A 124 18.35 -4.56 -2.37
N LYS A 125 19.17 -4.22 -1.37
CA LYS A 125 20.54 -3.70 -1.50
C LYS A 125 21.52 -4.63 -2.22
N ARG A 126 21.14 -5.89 -2.51
CA ARG A 126 22.01 -6.87 -3.19
C ARG A 126 22.12 -6.66 -4.70
N LEU A 127 21.28 -5.81 -5.29
CA LEU A 127 21.31 -5.49 -6.71
C LEU A 127 21.56 -3.98 -6.92
N LEU A 128 22.84 -3.65 -7.12
CA LEU A 128 23.39 -2.43 -7.75
C LEU A 128 23.62 -1.17 -6.90
N GLU A 129 24.92 -0.93 -6.66
CA GLU A 129 25.61 0.37 -6.54
C GLU A 129 25.37 1.33 -7.74
N LEU A 130 24.61 0.97 -8.78
CA LEU A 130 24.56 1.73 -10.04
C LEU A 130 23.34 2.63 -10.26
N LEU A 131 22.44 2.81 -9.29
CA LEU A 131 21.40 3.85 -9.41
C LEU A 131 21.25 4.57 -8.07
N LYS A 132 22.00 5.68 -7.94
CA LYS A 132 21.96 6.67 -6.84
C LYS A 132 20.58 7.34 -6.72
N LEU A 133 19.56 6.60 -6.32
CA LEU A 133 18.27 7.12 -5.89
C LEU A 133 17.95 6.53 -4.52
N LYS A 134 18.42 7.24 -3.48
CA LYS A 134 18.09 6.97 -2.08
C LYS A 134 16.71 7.56 -1.79
N ILE A 135 15.66 6.77 -1.95
CA ILE A 135 14.36 7.07 -1.35
C ILE A 135 14.37 6.41 0.04
N TYR A 136 14.52 7.21 1.09
CA TYR A 136 14.39 6.77 2.48
C TYR A 136 12.95 7.00 2.92
N ILE A 137 12.17 5.93 3.06
CA ILE A 137 10.94 5.97 3.85
C ILE A 137 11.25 5.25 5.17
N LYS A 138 11.43 6.03 6.24
CA LYS A 138 11.63 5.51 7.60
C LYS A 138 10.26 5.18 8.19
N ILE A 139 9.80 3.95 7.98
CA ILE A 139 8.61 3.43 8.68
C ILE A 139 9.08 2.84 10.01
N SER A 140 8.87 3.56 11.11
CA SER A 140 9.07 3.01 12.46
C SER A 140 7.91 2.05 12.77
N PHE A 141 8.15 0.75 12.66
CA PHE A 141 7.22 -0.27 13.16
C PHE A 141 7.21 -0.23 14.70
N VAL A 142 6.11 0.25 15.29
CA VAL A 142 5.78 -0.07 16.68
C VAL A 142 5.32 -1.53 16.70
N LYS A 143 6.20 -2.44 17.10
CA LYS A 143 5.85 -3.85 17.34
C LYS A 143 4.81 -3.93 18.48
N ARG A 144 3.51 -4.00 18.16
CA ARG A 144 2.55 -4.65 19.06
C ARG A 144 2.51 -6.13 18.72
N LYS A 145 2.99 -6.94 19.66
CA LYS A 145 2.88 -8.41 19.71
C LYS A 145 1.42 -8.80 19.37
N PHE A 146 1.23 -9.54 18.29
CA PHE A 146 0.06 -10.38 18.10
C PHE A 146 0.57 -11.80 17.85
N PHE A 147 0.74 -12.53 18.94
CA PHE A 147 0.77 -13.98 18.99
C PHE A 147 -0.26 -14.33 20.07
N GLN A 148 -1.37 -14.92 19.65
CA GLN A 148 -2.01 -16.03 20.36
C GLN A 148 -1.65 -17.28 19.58
#